data_AF-A0A942HE07-F1
#
_entry.id   AF-A0A942HE07-F1
#
_cell.length_a   1.000
_cell.length_b   1.000
_cell.length_c   1.000
_cell.angle_alpha   90.00
_cell.angle_beta   90.00
_cell.angle_gamma   90.00
#
_symmetry.space_group_name_H-M   'P 1'
#
loop_
_entity.id
_entity.type
_entity.pdbx_description
1 polymer ?
#
loop_
_entity_poly.entity_id
_entity_poly.type
_entity_poly.pdbx_seq_one_letter_code
_entity_poly.pdbx_strand_id
1 'polypeptide(L)'
;MPTWFTHLECAVPCGAPPLDPRARHHLCRCGAPLLARYDLAAARVWGRESLVGREPTMWRYRELMPVFDGERPVSLGEGFTPLVHATRLGGRLGMERLFIKDESLNPTNSFKARGQSAAITRARGLGVETVSVPSAGNAGNAMAAYAAKAGLRAEVFLPKDVKTPFARECLLYGAAVTLVDGLITDAARVAAEKGAPLGWYDVSTLKEPYRIEGKKTMAYELAEQMGWRYPDWILYPTGGGTGMVGMWKAFEEMEAIGWVAPQQRPRMVSVQADGCAPIVRAFDQGLEKAPMWEHAATVADGLRVPRAIGDFLILRAVRESGGTALSVPDTEMIDGMIRIGSAEGVSAAPEGGAALAALERLLTRGIIQRHESVVLFNTGGALKYLDALAGRS
;
A
#
# COMPACT_ATOMS: atom_id res chain seq x y z
N MET A 1 -14.02 -2.92 22.71
CA MET A 1 -12.56 -3.09 22.78
C MET A 1 -11.98 -1.71 22.70
N PRO A 2 -11.03 -1.34 23.58
CA PRO A 2 -10.48 0.00 23.63
C PRO A 2 -9.82 0.37 22.30
N THR A 3 -9.87 1.65 21.96
CA THR A 3 -9.06 2.26 20.91
C THR A 3 -7.98 3.11 21.55
N TRP A 4 -6.74 3.02 21.05
CA TRP A 4 -5.68 3.95 21.44
C TRP A 4 -5.52 5.09 20.45
N PHE A 5 -6.43 5.23 19.47
CA PHE A 5 -6.35 6.30 18.48
C PHE A 5 -6.66 7.66 19.12
N THR A 6 -5.65 8.53 19.18
CA THR A 6 -5.73 9.80 19.92
C THR A 6 -6.01 11.00 19.04
N HIS A 7 -5.20 11.18 17.99
CA HIS A 7 -5.21 12.40 17.19
C HIS A 7 -4.60 12.19 15.80
N LEU A 8 -4.79 13.18 14.94
CA LEU A 8 -4.07 13.29 13.68
C LEU A 8 -2.93 14.31 13.84
N GLU A 9 -1.76 14.00 13.31
CA GLU A 9 -0.57 14.85 13.36
C GLU A 9 -0.02 15.08 11.96
N CYS A 10 0.54 16.26 11.70
CA CYS A 10 1.23 16.51 10.44
C CYS A 10 2.48 15.62 10.31
N ALA A 11 2.67 15.03 9.13
CA ALA A 11 3.86 14.22 8.81
C ALA A 11 5.17 15.02 8.79
N VAL A 12 5.11 16.37 8.84
CA VAL A 12 6.26 17.26 8.92
C VAL A 12 6.10 18.22 10.10
N PRO A 13 7.20 18.67 10.73
CA PRO A 13 7.16 19.58 11.89
C PRO A 13 6.82 21.02 11.46
N CYS A 14 5.60 21.25 10.97
CA CYS A 14 5.13 22.56 10.49
C CYS A 14 4.49 23.44 11.58
N GLY A 15 4.53 23.00 12.84
CA GLY A 15 3.91 23.72 13.97
C GLY A 15 2.38 23.73 13.98
N ALA A 16 1.71 22.88 13.20
CA ALA A 16 0.28 22.65 13.35
C ALA A 16 0.00 21.86 14.65
N PRO A 17 -1.03 22.22 15.43
CA PRO A 17 -1.40 21.44 16.61
C PRO A 17 -1.96 20.06 16.21
N PRO A 18 -2.02 19.09 17.15
CA PRO A 18 -2.80 17.88 17.00
C PRO A 18 -4.24 18.19 16.55
N LEU A 19 -4.75 17.43 15.59
CA LEU A 19 -6.09 17.61 15.02
C LEU A 19 -7.04 16.53 15.55
N ASP A 20 -8.30 16.93 15.76
CA ASP A 20 -9.36 16.05 16.24
C ASP A 20 -9.70 14.99 15.17
N PRO A 21 -9.49 13.69 15.44
CA PRO A 21 -9.75 12.63 14.49
C PRO A 21 -11.24 12.36 14.22
N ARG A 22 -12.13 13.05 14.95
CA ARG A 22 -13.60 13.02 14.73
C ARG A 22 -14.08 14.09 13.75
N ALA A 23 -13.20 14.99 13.31
CA ALA A 23 -13.50 15.94 12.26
C ALA A 23 -13.02 15.46 10.89
N ARG A 24 -13.62 16.00 9.82
CA ARG A 24 -13.22 15.72 8.45
C ARG A 24 -11.92 16.44 8.14
N HIS A 25 -10.86 15.66 7.97
CA HIS A 25 -9.54 16.17 7.60
C HIS A 25 -9.04 15.49 6.31
N HIS A 26 -8.28 16.27 5.54
CA HIS A 26 -7.45 15.79 4.43
C HIS A 26 -5.98 16.07 4.74
N LEU A 27 -5.35 16.97 3.98
CA LEU A 27 -3.98 17.39 4.22
C LEU A 27 -3.90 18.39 5.36
N CYS A 28 -2.73 18.49 5.97
CA CYS A 28 -2.42 19.60 6.86
C CYS A 28 -2.48 20.93 6.09
N ARG A 29 -2.65 22.05 6.81
CA ARG A 29 -2.59 23.41 6.23
C ARG A 29 -1.31 23.71 5.45
N CYS A 30 -0.21 23.01 5.73
CA CYS A 30 1.05 23.13 4.99
C CYS A 30 1.12 22.25 3.72
N GLY A 31 0.06 21.50 3.42
CA GLY A 31 -0.04 20.59 2.28
C GLY A 31 0.57 19.19 2.49
N ALA A 32 1.16 18.90 3.65
CA ALA A 32 1.70 17.59 3.97
C ALA A 32 0.61 16.60 4.45
N PRO A 33 0.82 15.28 4.31
CA PRO A 33 -0.09 14.26 4.85
C PRO A 33 -0.28 14.39 6.36
N LEU A 34 -1.44 13.98 6.83
CA LEU A 34 -1.70 13.72 8.24
C LEU A 34 -1.48 12.25 8.56
N LEU A 35 -0.95 11.95 9.75
CA LEU A 35 -0.71 10.61 10.27
C LEU A 35 -1.59 10.37 11.48
N ALA A 36 -2.18 9.18 11.58
CA ALA A 36 -2.89 8.77 12.79
C ALA A 36 -1.89 8.43 13.91
N ARG A 37 -2.13 9.00 15.09
CA ARG A 37 -1.33 8.80 16.30
C ARG A 37 -2.10 8.07 17.36
N TYR A 38 -1.38 7.29 18.14
CA TYR A 38 -1.93 6.41 19.15
C TYR A 38 -1.22 6.63 20.49
N ASP A 39 -1.92 6.39 21.60
CA ASP A 39 -1.31 6.32 22.91
C ASP A 39 -0.56 4.98 23.07
N LEU A 40 0.67 4.94 22.54
CA LEU A 40 1.51 3.74 22.55
C LEU A 40 1.96 3.37 23.98
N ALA A 41 2.02 4.34 24.90
CA ALA A 41 2.35 4.07 26.30
C ALA A 41 1.21 3.30 26.98
N ALA A 42 -0.04 3.74 26.77
CA ALA A 42 -1.22 3.02 27.25
C ALA A 42 -1.41 1.68 26.53
N ALA A 43 -1.06 1.59 25.25
CA ALA A 43 -1.19 0.36 24.46
C ALA A 43 -0.24 -0.78 24.89
N ARG A 44 0.74 -0.54 25.77
CA ARG A 44 1.64 -1.60 26.29
C ARG A 44 0.91 -2.69 27.08
N VAL A 45 -0.31 -2.42 27.55
CA VAL A 45 -1.17 -3.42 28.21
C VAL A 45 -1.81 -4.39 27.21
N TRP A 46 -1.74 -4.08 25.91
CA TRP A 46 -2.24 -4.93 24.85
C TRP A 46 -1.25 -6.05 24.56
N GLY A 47 -1.52 -7.26 25.04
CA GLY A 47 -0.70 -8.42 24.76
C GLY A 47 -1.04 -9.11 23.44
N ARG A 48 -0.06 -9.82 22.88
CA ARG A 48 -0.21 -10.60 21.62
C ARG A 48 -1.19 -11.75 21.77
N GLU A 49 -1.30 -12.29 22.99
CA GLU A 49 -2.25 -13.34 23.36
C GLU A 49 -3.70 -12.92 23.12
N SER A 50 -3.99 -11.61 23.10
CA SER A 50 -5.31 -11.10 22.75
C SER A 50 -5.73 -11.40 21.31
N LEU A 51 -4.78 -11.75 20.43
CA LEU A 51 -5.03 -12.12 19.03
C LEU A 51 -5.50 -13.57 18.86
N VAL A 52 -5.30 -14.42 19.88
CA VAL A 52 -5.70 -15.83 19.83
C VAL A 52 -7.21 -15.93 19.63
N GLY A 53 -7.63 -16.72 18.65
CA GLY A 53 -9.04 -16.92 18.31
C GLY A 53 -9.69 -15.77 17.52
N ARG A 54 -8.97 -14.66 17.25
CA ARG A 54 -9.48 -13.62 16.35
C ARG A 54 -9.48 -14.09 14.90
N GLU A 55 -10.48 -13.66 14.16
CA GLU A 55 -10.58 -13.89 12.72
C GLU A 55 -9.30 -13.43 11.99
N PRO A 56 -8.84 -14.19 10.98
CA PRO A 56 -7.67 -13.85 10.17
C PRO A 56 -8.02 -12.74 9.16
N THR A 57 -8.17 -11.51 9.65
CA THR A 57 -8.34 -10.31 8.81
C THR A 57 -7.43 -9.19 9.30
N MET A 58 -7.29 -8.10 8.53
CA MET A 58 -6.53 -6.93 8.97
C MET A 58 -7.10 -6.30 10.25
N TRP A 59 -8.39 -6.49 10.53
CA TRP A 59 -9.08 -5.94 11.71
C TRP A 59 -8.77 -6.69 13.00
N ARG A 60 -8.01 -7.79 12.95
CA ARG A 60 -7.47 -8.44 14.15
C ARG A 60 -6.58 -7.50 14.99
N TYR A 61 -6.01 -6.46 14.39
CA TYR A 61 -5.17 -5.45 15.05
C TYR A 61 -5.90 -4.13 15.38
N ARG A 62 -7.24 -4.17 15.48
CA ARG A 62 -8.11 -2.98 15.51
C ARG A 62 -7.77 -1.93 16.58
N GLU A 63 -7.11 -2.29 17.66
CA GLU A 63 -6.84 -1.38 18.76
C GLU A 63 -5.79 -0.31 18.42
N LEU A 64 -4.89 -0.61 17.47
CA LEU A 64 -4.02 0.35 16.80
C LEU A 64 -4.51 0.67 15.39
N MET A 65 -5.82 0.75 15.18
CA MET A 65 -6.44 1.19 13.93
C MET A 65 -7.32 2.42 14.18
N PRO A 66 -7.58 3.24 13.16
CA PRO A 66 -8.41 4.43 13.30
C PRO A 66 -9.88 3.98 13.32
N VAL A 67 -10.33 3.45 14.45
CA VAL A 67 -11.71 3.03 14.69
C VAL A 67 -12.04 3.31 16.14
N PHE A 68 -13.18 3.94 16.38
CA PHE A 68 -13.63 4.28 17.74
C PHE A 68 -14.50 3.18 18.36
N ASP A 69 -14.68 3.24 19.67
CA ASP A 69 -15.57 2.35 20.40
C ASP A 69 -16.99 2.43 19.84
N GLY A 70 -17.60 1.26 19.58
CA GLY A 70 -18.92 1.15 18.97
C GLY A 70 -18.93 1.20 17.43
N GLU A 71 -17.86 1.66 16.77
CA GLU A 71 -17.78 1.64 15.31
C GLU A 71 -17.53 0.22 14.79
N ARG A 72 -18.32 -0.20 13.78
CA ARG A 72 -18.15 -1.50 13.10
C ARG A 72 -17.34 -1.35 11.83
N PRO A 73 -16.14 -1.94 11.69
CA PRO A 73 -15.37 -1.80 10.47
C PRO A 73 -16.14 -2.14 9.19
N VAL A 74 -15.91 -1.38 8.12
CA VAL A 74 -16.36 -1.73 6.77
C VAL A 74 -15.33 -2.71 6.20
N SER A 75 -15.60 -3.99 6.35
CA SER A 75 -14.72 -5.06 5.90
C SER A 75 -15.39 -5.97 4.86
N LEU A 76 -14.56 -6.50 3.97
CA LEU A 76 -14.86 -7.57 3.02
C LEU A 76 -14.02 -8.83 3.32
N GLY A 77 -13.38 -8.91 4.49
CA GLY A 77 -12.50 -10.02 4.89
C GLY A 77 -11.04 -9.86 4.47
N GLU A 78 -10.62 -8.64 4.12
CA GLU A 78 -9.27 -8.31 3.69
C GLU A 78 -8.20 -8.49 4.77
N GLY A 79 -6.98 -8.74 4.31
CA GLY A 79 -5.84 -9.03 5.17
C GLY A 79 -5.69 -10.50 5.53
N PHE A 80 -4.73 -10.77 6.42
CA PHE A 80 -4.21 -12.10 6.73
C PHE A 80 -3.90 -12.96 5.50
N THR A 81 -3.35 -12.30 4.48
CA THR A 81 -3.01 -12.91 3.20
C THR A 81 -1.85 -13.90 3.36
N PRO A 82 -1.72 -14.90 2.48
CA PRO A 82 -0.66 -15.87 2.58
C PRO A 82 0.74 -15.25 2.58
N LEU A 83 1.59 -15.76 3.46
CA LEU A 83 3.05 -15.64 3.35
C LEU A 83 3.56 -16.96 2.75
N VAL A 84 3.67 -16.99 1.43
CA VAL A 84 4.05 -18.20 0.69
C VAL A 84 5.55 -18.41 0.84
N HIS A 85 5.99 -19.57 1.34
CA HIS A 85 7.39 -19.97 1.30
C HIS A 85 7.74 -20.42 -0.13
N ALA A 86 8.48 -19.59 -0.86
CA ALA A 86 8.77 -19.77 -2.27
C ALA A 86 9.94 -20.73 -2.48
N THR A 87 9.73 -22.01 -2.13
CA THR A 87 10.79 -23.03 -2.07
C THR A 87 11.43 -23.32 -3.43
N ARG A 88 10.66 -23.38 -4.52
CA ARG A 88 11.16 -23.74 -5.84
C ARG A 88 11.88 -22.58 -6.50
N LEU A 89 11.32 -21.38 -6.39
CA LEU A 89 11.92 -20.13 -6.82
C LEU A 89 13.18 -19.84 -6.01
N GLY A 90 13.11 -20.02 -4.69
CA GLY A 90 14.23 -19.94 -3.78
C GLY A 90 15.35 -20.89 -4.19
N GLY A 91 15.04 -22.17 -4.47
CA GLY A 91 15.99 -23.15 -4.98
C GLY A 91 16.69 -22.71 -6.27
N ARG A 92 15.96 -22.10 -7.23
CA ARG A 92 16.55 -21.54 -8.47
C ARG A 92 17.50 -20.36 -8.18
N LEU A 93 17.24 -19.61 -7.12
CA LEU A 93 18.06 -18.47 -6.69
C LEU A 93 19.08 -18.85 -5.60
N GLY A 94 19.18 -20.13 -5.22
CA GLY A 94 20.02 -20.59 -4.11
C GLY A 94 19.67 -19.96 -2.76
N MET A 95 18.40 -19.57 -2.54
CA MET A 95 17.89 -18.97 -1.32
C MET A 95 16.89 -19.90 -0.63
N GLU A 96 17.17 -20.28 0.62
CA GLU A 96 16.24 -21.10 1.40
C GLU A 96 15.11 -20.27 2.04
N ARG A 97 15.37 -19.00 2.35
CA ARG A 97 14.49 -18.12 3.12
C ARG A 97 13.84 -17.05 2.24
N LEU A 98 13.25 -17.48 1.13
CA LEU A 98 12.52 -16.60 0.20
C LEU A 98 11.01 -16.76 0.41
N PHE A 99 10.32 -15.64 0.64
CA PHE A 99 8.88 -15.62 0.85
C PHE A 99 8.19 -14.64 -0.11
N ILE A 100 6.94 -14.93 -0.46
CA ILE A 100 6.07 -14.03 -1.20
C ILE A 100 4.90 -13.67 -0.30
N LYS A 101 4.77 -12.38 0.01
CA LYS A 101 3.58 -11.84 0.65
C LYS A 101 2.54 -11.57 -0.44
N ASP A 102 1.56 -12.47 -0.56
CA ASP A 102 0.62 -12.45 -1.69
C ASP A 102 -0.65 -11.67 -1.38
N GLU A 103 -0.61 -10.36 -1.65
CA GLU A 103 -1.76 -9.47 -1.48
C GLU A 103 -2.80 -9.59 -2.61
N SER A 104 -2.58 -10.47 -3.59
CA SER A 104 -3.56 -10.73 -4.66
C SER A 104 -4.84 -11.38 -4.13
N LEU A 105 -4.79 -12.08 -3.00
CA LEU A 105 -5.97 -12.77 -2.43
C LEU A 105 -6.88 -11.87 -1.60
N ASN A 106 -6.63 -10.56 -1.57
CA ASN A 106 -7.60 -9.63 -1.00
C ASN A 106 -8.89 -9.54 -1.85
N PRO A 107 -10.03 -9.09 -1.29
CA PRO A 107 -11.35 -9.09 -1.93
C PRO A 107 -11.44 -8.38 -3.29
N THR A 108 -10.57 -7.41 -3.58
CA THR A 108 -10.52 -6.68 -4.86
C THR A 108 -9.25 -6.97 -5.66
N ASN A 109 -8.66 -8.15 -5.41
CA ASN A 109 -7.47 -8.70 -6.04
C ASN A 109 -6.19 -7.83 -5.88
N SER A 110 -6.11 -7.02 -4.82
CA SER A 110 -4.93 -6.22 -4.47
C SER A 110 -4.92 -5.71 -3.04
N PHE A 111 -3.74 -5.36 -2.54
CA PHE A 111 -3.52 -4.75 -1.21
C PHE A 111 -4.28 -3.43 -0.98
N LYS A 112 -4.82 -2.80 -2.05
CA LYS A 112 -5.57 -1.54 -1.94
C LYS A 112 -6.82 -1.72 -1.08
N ALA A 113 -7.36 -2.95 -1.01
CA ALA A 113 -8.44 -3.35 -0.12
C ALA A 113 -8.19 -2.90 1.33
N ARG A 114 -6.99 -3.15 1.87
CA ARG A 114 -6.65 -2.81 3.25
C ARG A 114 -6.80 -1.32 3.54
N GLY A 115 -6.18 -0.50 2.69
CA GLY A 115 -6.23 0.95 2.80
C GLY A 115 -7.66 1.48 2.71
N GLN A 116 -8.44 0.98 1.74
CA GLN A 116 -9.81 1.44 1.55
C GLN A 116 -10.76 0.96 2.64
N SER A 117 -10.52 -0.21 3.23
CA SER A 117 -11.27 -0.63 4.42
C SER A 117 -11.15 0.38 5.56
N ALA A 118 -9.92 0.79 5.91
CA ALA A 118 -9.69 1.77 6.96
C ALA A 118 -10.28 3.15 6.60
N ALA A 119 -10.04 3.64 5.38
CA ALA A 119 -10.52 4.95 4.96
C ALA A 119 -12.04 5.04 4.84
N ILE A 120 -12.71 4.03 4.29
CA ILE A 120 -14.17 4.01 4.18
C ILE A 120 -14.81 3.79 5.56
N THR A 121 -14.21 3.00 6.45
CA THR A 121 -14.66 2.90 7.85
C THR A 121 -14.67 4.27 8.51
N ARG A 122 -13.58 5.05 8.35
CA ARG A 122 -13.50 6.41 8.89
C ARG A 122 -14.42 7.39 8.18
N ALA A 123 -14.50 7.37 6.85
CA ALA A 123 -15.42 8.22 6.10
C ALA A 123 -16.86 8.03 6.59
N ARG A 124 -17.32 6.78 6.76
CA ARG A 124 -18.64 6.48 7.30
C ARG A 124 -18.80 6.99 8.74
N GLY A 125 -17.80 6.80 9.61
CA GLY A 125 -17.79 7.35 10.97
C GLY A 125 -17.82 8.88 11.04
N LEU A 126 -17.34 9.56 10.00
CA LEU A 126 -17.37 11.02 9.84
C LEU A 126 -18.65 11.53 9.13
N GLY A 127 -19.64 10.65 8.93
CA GLY A 127 -20.91 10.96 8.28
C GLY A 127 -20.78 11.32 6.79
N VAL A 128 -19.71 10.88 6.12
CA VAL A 128 -19.53 11.08 4.67
C VAL A 128 -20.61 10.30 3.92
N GLU A 129 -21.24 10.92 2.93
CA GLU A 129 -22.22 10.28 2.05
C GLU A 129 -21.66 9.92 0.67
N THR A 130 -20.68 10.70 0.20
CA THR A 130 -20.04 10.53 -1.11
C THR A 130 -18.53 10.56 -0.97
N VAL A 131 -17.88 9.52 -1.48
CA VAL A 131 -16.43 9.42 -1.58
C VAL A 131 -16.00 9.55 -3.05
N SER A 132 -14.86 10.19 -3.26
CA SER A 132 -14.29 10.36 -4.60
C SER A 132 -12.85 9.89 -4.66
N VAL A 133 -12.45 9.37 -5.83
CA VAL A 133 -11.04 9.00 -6.06
C VAL A 133 -10.65 9.19 -7.54
N PRO A 134 -9.57 9.92 -7.82
CA PRO A 134 -8.84 9.78 -9.07
C PRO A 134 -7.98 8.52 -9.01
N SER A 135 -8.07 7.68 -10.03
CA SER A 135 -7.34 6.41 -10.08
C SER A 135 -6.95 6.06 -11.52
N ALA A 136 -5.91 5.25 -11.66
CA ALA A 136 -5.58 4.57 -12.92
C ALA A 136 -5.63 3.04 -12.78
N GLY A 137 -6.22 2.53 -11.68
CA GLY A 137 -6.35 1.08 -11.46
C GLY A 137 -6.94 0.70 -10.12
N ASN A 138 -6.29 -0.24 -9.43
CA ASN A 138 -6.75 -0.94 -8.23
C ASN A 138 -7.29 -0.05 -7.08
N ALA A 139 -6.85 1.20 -6.94
CA ALA A 139 -7.34 2.09 -5.89
C ALA A 139 -8.81 2.48 -6.08
N GLY A 140 -9.25 2.60 -7.34
CA GLY A 140 -10.64 2.89 -7.71
C GLY A 140 -11.54 1.69 -7.43
N ASN A 141 -11.12 0.48 -7.82
CA ASN A 141 -11.89 -0.74 -7.55
C ASN A 141 -12.09 -1.00 -6.06
N ALA A 142 -11.00 -0.89 -5.28
CA ALA A 142 -11.08 -1.02 -3.84
C ALA A 142 -11.95 0.09 -3.21
N MET A 143 -11.90 1.33 -3.71
CA MET A 143 -12.80 2.37 -3.17
C MET A 143 -14.25 2.03 -3.46
N ALA A 144 -14.57 1.69 -4.71
CA ALA A 144 -15.92 1.37 -5.16
C ALA A 144 -16.52 0.17 -4.39
N ALA A 145 -15.76 -0.92 -4.22
CA ALA A 145 -16.21 -2.10 -3.48
C ALA A 145 -16.58 -1.80 -2.03
N TYR A 146 -15.75 -1.01 -1.33
CA TYR A 146 -15.97 -0.69 0.07
C TYR A 146 -17.04 0.39 0.25
N ALA A 147 -17.13 1.35 -0.68
CA ALA A 147 -18.23 2.31 -0.71
C ALA A 147 -19.57 1.59 -0.88
N ALA A 148 -19.66 0.63 -1.80
CA ALA A 148 -20.84 -0.21 -1.99
C ALA A 148 -21.20 -0.98 -0.70
N LYS A 149 -20.22 -1.62 -0.05
CA LYS A 149 -20.41 -2.31 1.24
C LYS A 149 -20.90 -1.37 2.35
N ALA A 150 -20.48 -0.12 2.33
CA ALA A 150 -20.84 0.90 3.32
C ALA A 150 -22.12 1.67 2.99
N GLY A 151 -22.72 1.47 1.81
CA GLY A 151 -23.86 2.24 1.34
C GLY A 151 -23.53 3.70 0.97
N LEU A 152 -22.27 4.00 0.62
CA LEU A 152 -21.81 5.32 0.21
C LEU A 152 -21.87 5.47 -1.31
N ARG A 153 -22.11 6.69 -1.79
CA ARG A 153 -21.94 7.03 -3.21
C ARG A 153 -20.45 7.06 -3.56
N ALA A 154 -20.09 6.46 -4.70
CA ALA A 154 -18.71 6.36 -5.16
C ALA A 154 -18.52 7.06 -6.51
N GLU A 155 -17.65 8.06 -6.54
CA GLU A 155 -17.32 8.85 -7.72
C GLU A 155 -15.86 8.56 -8.13
N VAL A 156 -15.69 7.87 -9.26
CA VAL A 156 -14.38 7.40 -9.73
C VAL A 156 -14.01 8.14 -11.01
N PHE A 157 -12.83 8.76 -11.00
CA PHE A 157 -12.27 9.46 -12.14
C PHE A 157 -11.09 8.67 -12.70
N LEU A 158 -11.21 8.22 -13.94
CA LEU A 158 -10.19 7.39 -14.60
C LEU A 158 -9.70 8.07 -15.89
N PRO A 159 -8.41 7.99 -16.23
CA PRO A 159 -7.94 8.25 -17.59
C PRO A 159 -8.67 7.40 -18.62
N LYS A 160 -8.87 7.91 -19.85
CA LYS A 160 -9.45 7.13 -20.96
C LYS A 160 -8.60 5.92 -21.37
N ASP A 161 -7.29 5.96 -21.14
CA ASP A 161 -6.35 4.88 -21.47
C ASP A 161 -6.29 3.77 -20.41
N VAL A 162 -7.12 3.84 -19.35
CA VAL A 162 -7.17 2.83 -18.30
C VAL A 162 -7.54 1.45 -18.87
N LYS A 163 -6.90 0.39 -18.36
CA LYS A 163 -7.25 -0.98 -18.77
C LYS A 163 -8.73 -1.26 -18.47
N THR A 164 -9.39 -1.92 -19.43
CA THR A 164 -10.83 -2.25 -19.36
C THR A 164 -11.27 -2.91 -18.05
N PRO A 165 -10.55 -3.90 -17.48
CA PRO A 165 -10.95 -4.53 -16.22
C PRO A 165 -11.13 -3.53 -15.07
N PHE A 166 -10.28 -2.50 -14.97
CA PHE A 166 -10.38 -1.52 -13.89
C PHE A 166 -11.65 -0.66 -14.01
N ALA A 167 -11.99 -0.19 -15.20
CA ALA A 167 -13.21 0.60 -15.39
C ALA A 167 -14.47 -0.24 -15.16
N ARG A 168 -14.50 -1.46 -15.69
CA ARG A 168 -15.66 -2.38 -15.57
C ARG A 168 -15.89 -2.83 -14.14
N GLU A 169 -14.83 -3.11 -13.38
CA GLU A 169 -14.97 -3.52 -11.99
C GLU A 169 -15.46 -2.35 -11.10
N CYS A 170 -15.11 -1.10 -11.38
CA CYS A 170 -15.73 0.05 -10.69
C CYS A 170 -17.25 0.11 -10.94
N LEU A 171 -17.68 -0.08 -12.19
CA LEU A 171 -19.10 -0.11 -12.57
C LEU A 171 -19.84 -1.30 -11.93
N LEU A 172 -19.20 -2.47 -11.83
CA LEU A 172 -19.74 -3.65 -11.15
C LEU A 172 -20.13 -3.34 -9.71
N TYR A 173 -19.30 -2.57 -8.99
CA TYR A 173 -19.59 -2.14 -7.62
C TYR A 173 -20.55 -0.93 -7.52
N GLY A 174 -21.12 -0.48 -8.64
CA GLY A 174 -22.10 0.62 -8.67
C GLY A 174 -21.49 2.02 -8.56
N ALA A 175 -20.18 2.18 -8.79
CA ALA A 175 -19.58 3.52 -8.81
C ALA A 175 -19.95 4.29 -10.09
N ALA A 176 -20.13 5.60 -9.96
CA ALA A 176 -20.18 6.51 -11.09
C ALA A 176 -18.76 6.70 -11.64
N VAL A 177 -18.53 6.32 -12.89
CA VAL A 177 -17.22 6.41 -13.54
C VAL A 177 -17.20 7.56 -14.55
N THR A 178 -16.33 8.54 -14.31
CA THR A 178 -16.03 9.60 -15.28
C THR A 178 -14.69 9.29 -15.96
N LEU A 179 -14.70 9.09 -17.27
CA LEU A 179 -13.48 8.97 -18.07
C LEU A 179 -12.94 10.36 -18.44
N VAL A 180 -11.65 10.59 -18.25
CA VAL A 180 -10.97 11.87 -18.43
C VAL A 180 -9.88 11.76 -19.50
N ASP A 181 -9.82 12.74 -20.39
CA ASP A 181 -8.70 12.90 -21.33
C ASP A 181 -7.44 13.33 -20.56
N GLY A 182 -6.36 12.57 -20.69
CA GLY A 182 -5.07 12.86 -20.03
C GLY A 182 -4.63 11.80 -19.02
N LEU A 183 -3.81 12.20 -18.05
CA LEU A 183 -3.20 11.33 -17.06
C LEU A 183 -4.02 11.29 -15.76
N ILE A 184 -3.57 10.48 -14.78
CA ILE A 184 -4.16 10.44 -13.44
C ILE A 184 -4.17 11.82 -12.74
N THR A 185 -3.24 12.71 -13.09
CA THR A 185 -3.20 14.09 -12.61
C THR A 185 -4.36 14.92 -13.14
N ASP A 186 -4.77 14.69 -14.39
CA ASP A 186 -5.95 15.35 -14.98
C ASP A 186 -7.23 14.81 -14.39
N ALA A 187 -7.30 13.49 -14.17
CA ALA A 187 -8.41 12.88 -13.42
C ALA A 187 -8.53 13.47 -12.00
N ALA A 188 -7.41 13.73 -11.32
CA ALA A 188 -7.40 14.38 -10.00
C ALA A 188 -7.87 15.83 -10.04
N ARG A 189 -7.52 16.58 -11.10
CA ARG A 189 -8.03 17.95 -11.31
C ARG A 189 -9.54 17.95 -11.50
N VAL A 190 -10.06 17.12 -12.41
CA VAL A 190 -11.52 17.01 -12.67
C VAL A 190 -12.28 16.54 -11.42
N ALA A 191 -11.72 15.59 -10.67
CA ALA A 191 -12.31 15.14 -9.41
C ALA A 191 -12.43 16.28 -8.38
N ALA A 192 -11.42 17.14 -8.28
CA ALA A 192 -11.45 18.30 -7.39
C ALA A 192 -12.45 19.36 -7.85
N GLU A 193 -12.48 19.68 -9.15
CA GLU A 193 -13.40 20.66 -9.75
C GLU A 193 -14.86 20.27 -9.53
N LYS A 194 -15.21 18.98 -9.68
CA LYS A 194 -16.59 18.50 -9.46
C LYS A 194 -16.90 18.26 -7.98
N GLY A 195 -15.97 17.63 -7.25
CA GLY A 195 -16.23 17.11 -5.92
C GLY A 195 -16.12 18.14 -4.80
N ALA A 196 -15.20 19.10 -4.90
CA ALA A 196 -14.99 20.08 -3.82
C ALA A 196 -16.22 20.97 -3.56
N PRO A 197 -16.91 21.52 -4.58
CA PRO A 197 -18.13 22.31 -4.37
C PRO A 197 -19.28 21.49 -3.76
N LEU A 198 -19.28 20.17 -3.94
CA LEU A 198 -20.31 19.25 -3.45
C LEU A 198 -19.94 18.59 -2.11
N GLY A 199 -18.77 18.93 -1.54
CA GLY A 199 -18.32 18.38 -0.28
C GLY A 199 -17.98 16.88 -0.31
N TRP A 200 -17.63 16.33 -1.48
CA TRP A 200 -17.25 14.92 -1.61
C TRP A 200 -15.94 14.64 -0.86
N TYR A 201 -15.87 13.51 -0.17
CA TYR A 201 -14.70 13.14 0.59
C TYR A 201 -13.66 12.45 -0.30
N ASP A 202 -12.59 13.17 -0.61
CA ASP A 202 -11.50 12.67 -1.44
C ASP A 202 -10.63 11.65 -0.68
N VAL A 203 -10.64 10.39 -1.15
CA VAL A 203 -9.84 9.28 -0.58
C VAL A 203 -8.59 8.96 -1.42
N SER A 204 -8.11 9.94 -2.21
CA SER A 204 -6.84 9.87 -2.92
C SER A 204 -5.69 9.48 -2.00
N THR A 205 -4.70 8.82 -2.57
CA THR A 205 -3.53 8.32 -1.84
C THR A 205 -2.84 9.45 -1.08
N LEU A 206 -2.76 9.33 0.26
CA LEU A 206 -2.15 10.28 1.18
C LEU A 206 -2.80 11.68 1.25
N LYS A 207 -3.99 11.88 0.65
CA LYS A 207 -4.82 13.06 0.94
C LYS A 207 -5.59 12.89 2.24
N GLU A 208 -6.11 11.70 2.48
CA GLU A 208 -6.70 11.33 3.77
C GLU A 208 -5.69 10.52 4.61
N PRO A 209 -5.81 10.51 5.94
CA PRO A 209 -4.80 9.93 6.83
C PRO A 209 -4.92 8.40 7.04
N TYR A 210 -6.01 7.76 6.63
CA TYR A 210 -6.40 6.43 7.13
C TYR A 210 -5.99 5.28 6.22
N ARG A 211 -5.70 5.50 4.92
CA ARG A 211 -5.19 4.42 4.04
C ARG A 211 -3.81 3.91 4.45
N ILE A 212 -2.99 4.73 5.13
CA ILE A 212 -1.74 4.28 5.74
C ILE A 212 -2.05 3.21 6.80
N GLU A 213 -3.04 3.49 7.66
CA GLU A 213 -3.39 2.61 8.77
C GLU A 213 -3.93 1.27 8.29
N GLY A 214 -4.73 1.25 7.22
CA GLY A 214 -5.10 -0.01 6.57
C GLY A 214 -3.88 -0.82 6.16
N LYS A 215 -2.91 -0.17 5.51
CA LYS A 215 -1.73 -0.83 4.95
C LYS A 215 -0.67 -1.20 5.97
N LYS A 216 -0.58 -0.51 7.10
CA LYS A 216 0.37 -0.85 8.17
C LYS A 216 0.12 -2.24 8.74
N THR A 217 -1.12 -2.74 8.64
CA THR A 217 -1.48 -4.12 9.04
C THR A 217 -0.65 -5.18 8.31
N MET A 218 -0.10 -4.89 7.12
CA MET A 218 0.83 -5.80 6.44
C MET A 218 2.08 -6.10 7.28
N ALA A 219 2.58 -5.14 8.07
CA ALA A 219 3.74 -5.35 8.94
C ALA A 219 3.38 -6.14 10.21
N TYR A 220 2.25 -5.83 10.85
CA TYR A 220 1.75 -6.62 11.98
C TYR A 220 1.55 -8.09 11.59
N GLU A 221 0.95 -8.30 10.43
CA GLU A 221 0.67 -9.61 9.87
C GLU A 221 1.92 -10.35 9.44
N LEU A 222 2.87 -9.66 8.81
CA LEU A 222 4.16 -10.25 8.48
C LEU A 222 4.89 -10.70 9.75
N ALA A 223 4.93 -9.85 10.79
CA ALA A 223 5.53 -10.20 12.07
C ALA A 223 4.82 -11.40 12.70
N GLU A 224 3.48 -11.39 12.78
CA GLU A 224 2.71 -12.50 13.35
C GLU A 224 2.98 -13.83 12.61
N GLN A 225 2.92 -13.82 11.28
CA GLN A 225 3.15 -15.02 10.45
C GLN A 225 4.59 -15.53 10.50
N MET A 226 5.56 -14.66 10.83
CA MET A 226 6.98 -15.02 11.01
C MET A 226 7.34 -15.27 12.48
N GLY A 227 6.35 -15.47 13.36
CA GLY A 227 6.60 -15.78 14.77
C GLY A 227 7.17 -14.60 15.55
N TRP A 228 6.71 -13.39 15.24
CA TRP A 228 7.14 -12.11 15.82
C TRP A 228 8.62 -11.80 15.59
N ARG A 229 9.12 -12.20 14.41
CA ARG A 229 10.46 -11.89 13.92
C ARG A 229 10.36 -11.16 12.59
N TYR A 230 11.25 -10.22 12.37
CA TYR A 230 11.36 -9.51 11.11
C TYR A 230 12.21 -10.27 10.10
N PRO A 231 11.89 -10.20 8.79
CA PRO A 231 12.83 -10.61 7.76
C PRO A 231 14.02 -9.63 7.68
N ASP A 232 15.10 -10.06 7.06
CA ASP A 232 16.26 -9.19 6.80
C ASP A 232 15.92 -8.14 5.73
N TRP A 233 15.16 -8.53 4.71
CA TRP A 233 14.79 -7.67 3.58
C TRP A 233 13.31 -7.73 3.22
N ILE A 234 12.76 -6.56 2.89
CA ILE A 234 11.45 -6.41 2.25
C ILE A 234 11.64 -5.75 0.89
N LEU A 235 11.22 -6.42 -0.18
CA LEU A 235 11.14 -5.83 -1.51
C LEU A 235 9.72 -5.42 -1.81
N TYR A 236 9.50 -4.12 -1.93
CA TYR A 236 8.18 -3.52 -2.06
C TYR A 236 8.05 -2.73 -3.37
N PRO A 237 7.12 -3.11 -4.25
CA PRO A 237 6.78 -2.34 -5.45
C PRO A 237 6.15 -0.99 -5.09
N THR A 238 6.81 0.10 -5.46
CA THR A 238 6.51 1.45 -5.02
C THR A 238 5.90 2.30 -6.13
N GLY A 239 4.57 2.40 -6.14
CA GLY A 239 3.87 3.53 -6.76
C GLY A 239 3.81 4.71 -5.78
N GLY A 240 2.63 4.94 -5.18
CA GLY A 240 2.45 5.98 -4.14
C GLY A 240 3.03 5.66 -2.75
N GLY A 241 3.74 4.54 -2.59
CA GLY A 241 4.52 4.14 -1.40
C GLY A 241 3.82 4.03 -0.04
N THR A 242 2.50 4.23 0.05
CA THR A 242 1.76 4.17 1.32
C THR A 242 1.94 2.85 2.09
N GLY A 243 2.16 1.73 1.38
CA GLY A 243 2.39 0.44 2.02
C GLY A 243 3.71 0.40 2.78
N MET A 244 4.78 0.85 2.14
CA MET A 244 6.09 1.03 2.77
C MET A 244 6.03 1.97 3.98
N VAL A 245 5.39 3.14 3.82
CA VAL A 245 5.19 4.10 4.92
C VAL A 245 4.41 3.48 6.08
N GLY A 246 3.33 2.75 5.79
CA GLY A 246 2.54 2.05 6.80
C GLY A 246 3.36 0.99 7.51
N MET A 247 4.07 0.13 6.79
CA MET A 247 4.90 -0.92 7.40
C MET A 247 5.97 -0.33 8.31
N TRP A 248 6.68 0.72 7.88
CA TRP A 248 7.69 1.39 8.69
C TRP A 248 7.12 1.92 10.01
N LYS A 249 5.97 2.59 9.94
CA LYS A 249 5.21 3.04 11.11
C LYS A 249 4.80 1.88 12.03
N ALA A 250 4.33 0.75 11.49
CA ALA A 250 3.92 -0.39 12.31
C ALA A 250 5.11 -1.09 13.00
N PHE A 251 6.30 -1.11 12.39
CA PHE A 251 7.49 -1.62 13.07
C PHE A 251 7.84 -0.77 14.30
N GLU A 252 7.74 0.56 14.20
CA GLU A 252 7.89 1.47 15.34
C GLU A 252 6.85 1.22 16.43
N GLU A 253 5.58 1.08 16.03
CA GLU A 253 4.49 0.83 16.97
C GLU A 253 4.67 -0.50 17.71
N MET A 254 4.99 -1.59 17.00
CA MET A 254 5.20 -2.91 17.60
C MET A 254 6.38 -2.93 18.58
N GLU A 255 7.46 -2.22 18.27
CA GLU A 255 8.58 -2.07 19.21
C GLU A 255 8.19 -1.26 20.44
N ALA A 256 7.47 -0.14 20.25
CA ALA A 256 7.03 0.72 21.35
C ALA A 256 6.09 0.01 22.34
N ILE A 257 5.19 -0.83 21.83
CA ILE A 257 4.26 -1.61 22.68
C ILE A 257 4.88 -2.91 23.22
N GLY A 258 6.11 -3.26 22.83
CA GLY A 258 6.81 -4.48 23.30
C GLY A 258 6.39 -5.78 22.57
N TRP A 259 5.74 -5.66 21.41
CA TRP A 259 5.37 -6.79 20.56
C TRP A 259 6.52 -7.34 19.72
N VAL A 260 7.57 -6.58 19.53
CA VAL A 260 8.84 -7.07 18.99
C VAL A 260 9.94 -6.42 19.81
N ALA A 261 10.99 -7.17 20.13
CA ALA A 261 12.14 -6.59 20.80
C ALA A 261 12.77 -5.53 19.86
N PRO A 262 13.23 -4.37 20.36
CA PRO A 262 13.98 -3.44 19.54
C PRO A 262 15.17 -4.17 18.91
N GLN A 263 15.13 -4.33 17.59
CA GLN A 263 16.12 -5.04 16.80
C GLN A 263 16.33 -4.31 15.47
N GLN A 264 17.24 -4.82 14.63
CA GLN A 264 17.33 -4.33 13.26
C GLN A 264 16.00 -4.64 12.54
N ARG A 265 15.29 -3.57 12.15
CA ARG A 265 14.11 -3.64 11.27
C ARG A 265 14.51 -4.12 9.88
N PRO A 266 13.58 -4.66 9.08
CA PRO A 266 13.88 -5.07 7.71
C PRO A 266 14.45 -3.92 6.90
N ARG A 267 15.52 -4.18 6.13
CA ARG A 267 15.99 -3.27 5.09
C ARG A 267 14.93 -3.20 3.99
N MET A 268 14.45 -2.00 3.68
CA MET A 268 13.34 -1.81 2.73
C MET A 268 13.86 -1.44 1.35
N VAL A 269 13.50 -2.22 0.34
CA VAL A 269 13.80 -1.95 -1.05
C VAL A 269 12.59 -1.36 -1.74
N SER A 270 12.72 -0.13 -2.24
CA SER A 270 11.72 0.51 -3.09
C SER A 270 11.95 0.12 -4.55
N VAL A 271 11.01 -0.59 -5.16
CA VAL A 271 11.11 -1.04 -6.56
C VAL A 271 10.14 -0.26 -7.44
N GLN A 272 10.64 0.42 -8.47
CA GLN A 272 9.81 1.18 -9.41
C GLN A 272 9.96 0.69 -10.86
N ALA A 273 9.08 1.11 -11.76
CA ALA A 273 9.25 0.86 -13.18
C ALA A 273 10.25 1.86 -13.79
N ASP A 274 11.09 1.45 -14.74
CA ASP A 274 12.04 2.36 -15.41
C ASP A 274 11.36 3.59 -16.03
N GLY A 275 10.17 3.41 -16.60
CA GLY A 275 9.39 4.49 -17.17
C GLY A 275 8.64 5.36 -16.15
N CYS A 276 8.74 5.09 -14.84
CA CYS A 276 8.19 5.93 -13.77
C CYS A 276 8.92 5.67 -12.44
N ALA A 277 10.12 6.24 -12.27
CA ALA A 277 10.99 5.99 -11.11
C ALA A 277 11.36 7.25 -10.27
N PRO A 278 10.40 8.09 -9.86
CA PRO A 278 10.71 9.34 -9.14
C PRO A 278 11.41 9.13 -7.80
N ILE A 279 11.08 8.08 -7.04
CA ILE A 279 11.69 7.77 -5.75
C ILE A 279 13.12 7.27 -5.94
N VAL A 280 13.38 6.44 -6.96
CA VAL A 280 14.74 5.97 -7.29
C VAL A 280 15.63 7.16 -7.63
N ARG A 281 15.18 8.03 -8.56
CA ARG A 281 15.90 9.25 -8.94
C ARG A 281 16.21 10.13 -7.72
N ALA A 282 15.24 10.35 -6.85
CA ALA A 282 15.41 11.18 -5.67
C ALA A 282 16.33 10.55 -4.62
N PHE A 283 16.28 9.22 -4.47
CA PHE A 283 17.17 8.48 -3.58
C PHE A 283 18.62 8.59 -4.03
N ASP A 284 18.90 8.32 -5.31
CA ASP A 284 20.24 8.38 -5.91
C ASP A 284 20.84 9.79 -5.87
N GLN A 285 20.00 10.82 -6.03
CA GLN A 285 20.42 12.23 -5.96
C GLN A 285 20.48 12.78 -4.53
N GLY A 286 20.15 11.99 -3.51
CA GLY A 286 20.16 12.45 -2.11
C GLY A 286 19.11 13.52 -1.80
N LEU A 287 18.01 13.60 -2.57
CA LEU A 287 16.97 14.62 -2.39
C LEU A 287 16.01 14.26 -1.25
N GLU A 288 15.48 15.27 -0.56
CA GLU A 288 14.45 15.06 0.49
C GLU A 288 13.04 14.80 -0.08
N LYS A 289 12.79 15.24 -1.30
CA LYS A 289 11.53 15.06 -2.02
C LYS A 289 11.80 14.60 -3.43
N ALA A 290 10.85 13.89 -4.00
CA ALA A 290 10.93 13.38 -5.35
C ALA A 290 10.31 14.38 -6.34
N PRO A 291 11.10 14.93 -7.28
CA PRO A 291 10.54 15.68 -8.39
C PRO A 291 9.56 14.83 -9.18
N MET A 292 8.59 15.50 -9.84
CA MET A 292 7.64 14.81 -10.69
C MET A 292 8.37 14.08 -11.84
N TRP A 293 7.93 12.86 -12.12
CA TRP A 293 8.36 12.12 -13.29
C TRP A 293 7.51 12.51 -14.50
N GLU A 294 8.15 13.06 -15.53
CA GLU A 294 7.48 13.45 -16.77
C GLU A 294 7.23 12.23 -17.67
N HIS A 295 6.15 12.25 -18.45
CA HIS A 295 5.81 11.20 -19.42
C HIS A 295 5.80 9.77 -18.84
N ALA A 296 5.30 9.62 -17.62
CA ALA A 296 5.27 8.33 -16.93
C ALA A 296 4.54 7.23 -17.73
N ALA A 297 5.24 6.13 -18.01
CA ALA A 297 4.72 5.00 -18.77
C ALA A 297 5.22 3.68 -18.19
N THR A 298 4.33 2.69 -18.07
CA THR A 298 4.65 1.31 -17.71
C THR A 298 3.39 0.45 -17.87
N VAL A 299 3.56 -0.85 -18.17
CA VAL A 299 2.48 -1.86 -18.12
C VAL A 299 1.93 -2.09 -16.70
N ALA A 300 2.70 -1.73 -15.66
CA ALA A 300 2.34 -1.88 -14.26
C ALA A 300 1.59 -0.64 -13.74
N ASP A 301 0.28 -0.55 -13.98
CA ASP A 301 -0.54 0.63 -13.61
C ASP A 301 -0.42 1.06 -12.15
N GLY A 302 -0.20 0.10 -11.22
CA GLY A 302 0.00 0.42 -9.80
C GLY A 302 1.31 1.15 -9.50
N LEU A 303 2.30 1.09 -10.41
CA LEU A 303 3.60 1.76 -10.33
C LEU A 303 3.67 3.04 -11.16
N ARG A 304 2.68 3.32 -12.03
CA ARG A 304 2.59 4.55 -12.84
C ARG A 304 2.15 5.77 -12.00
N VAL A 305 2.95 6.12 -10.99
CA VAL A 305 2.70 7.24 -10.06
C VAL A 305 3.83 8.27 -10.17
N PRO A 306 3.67 9.31 -11.00
CA PRO A 306 4.76 10.26 -11.29
C PRO A 306 5.12 11.17 -10.12
N ARG A 307 4.20 11.35 -9.16
CA ARG A 307 4.42 12.15 -7.95
C ARG A 307 3.59 11.59 -6.80
N ALA A 308 4.24 11.40 -5.65
CA ALA A 308 3.58 10.98 -4.41
C ALA A 308 3.57 12.14 -3.40
N ILE A 309 2.45 12.37 -2.71
CA ILE A 309 2.31 13.45 -1.72
C ILE A 309 3.25 13.25 -0.52
N GLY A 310 3.46 12.00 -0.10
CA GLY A 310 4.38 11.63 1.00
C GLY A 310 5.63 10.93 0.51
N ASP A 311 6.20 11.37 -0.62
CA ASP A 311 7.48 10.91 -1.15
C ASP A 311 8.61 10.91 -0.10
N PHE A 312 8.70 11.98 0.69
CA PHE A 312 9.69 12.12 1.77
C PHE A 312 9.56 11.05 2.85
N LEU A 313 8.35 10.52 3.11
CA LEU A 313 8.16 9.40 4.05
C LEU A 313 8.67 8.08 3.46
N ILE A 314 8.54 7.90 2.15
CA ILE A 314 9.08 6.73 1.44
C ILE A 314 10.61 6.77 1.49
N LEU A 315 11.20 7.91 1.10
CA LEU A 315 12.65 8.12 1.11
C LEU A 315 13.22 7.93 2.52
N ARG A 316 12.53 8.44 3.55
CA ARG A 316 12.89 8.22 4.95
C ARG A 316 12.92 6.74 5.31
N ALA A 317 11.84 5.99 5.03
CA ALA A 317 11.77 4.56 5.35
C ALA A 317 12.90 3.76 4.65
N VAL A 318 13.20 4.06 3.38
CA VAL A 318 14.31 3.42 2.66
C VAL A 318 15.66 3.75 3.32
N ARG A 319 15.92 5.02 3.65
CA ARG A 319 17.19 5.47 4.25
C ARG A 319 17.39 4.95 5.66
N GLU A 320 16.39 5.13 6.54
CA GLU A 320 16.47 4.71 7.94
C GLU A 320 16.54 3.19 8.10
N SER A 321 15.93 2.44 7.18
CA SER A 321 16.06 0.97 7.16
C SER A 321 17.43 0.48 6.69
N GLY A 322 18.31 1.35 6.16
CA GLY A 322 19.54 0.94 5.50
C GLY A 322 19.29 0.17 4.19
N GLY A 323 18.13 0.38 3.58
CA GLY A 323 17.71 -0.24 2.33
C GLY A 323 18.21 0.51 1.09
N THR A 324 17.54 0.28 -0.04
CA THR A 324 17.91 0.88 -1.32
C THR A 324 16.69 1.09 -2.22
N ALA A 325 16.86 1.82 -3.33
CA ALA A 325 15.84 2.00 -4.34
C ALA A 325 16.40 1.61 -5.70
N LEU A 326 15.60 0.94 -6.53
CA LEU A 326 15.96 0.66 -7.92
C LEU A 326 14.72 0.57 -8.80
N SER A 327 14.94 0.76 -10.09
CA SER A 327 13.92 0.56 -11.11
C SER A 327 14.18 -0.71 -11.91
N VAL A 328 13.12 -1.23 -12.55
CA VAL A 328 13.15 -2.39 -13.44
C VAL A 328 12.34 -2.14 -14.71
N PRO A 329 12.74 -2.68 -15.87
CA PRO A 329 12.00 -2.53 -17.11
C PRO A 329 10.75 -3.41 -17.11
N ASP A 330 9.75 -3.00 -17.88
CA ASP A 330 8.48 -3.72 -18.03
C ASP A 330 8.69 -5.17 -18.46
N THR A 331 9.63 -5.43 -19.37
CA THR A 331 9.95 -6.78 -19.84
C THR A 331 10.39 -7.70 -18.70
N GLU A 332 11.25 -7.24 -17.81
CA GLU A 332 11.71 -8.00 -16.63
C GLU A 332 10.60 -8.18 -15.60
N MET A 333 9.68 -7.21 -15.45
CA MET A 333 8.50 -7.37 -14.60
C MET A 333 7.60 -8.50 -15.11
N ILE A 334 7.34 -8.54 -16.41
CA ILE A 334 6.54 -9.61 -17.02
C ILE A 334 7.25 -10.97 -16.91
N ASP A 335 8.56 -11.03 -17.18
CA ASP A 335 9.34 -12.27 -17.00
C ASP A 335 9.34 -12.71 -15.52
N GLY A 336 9.35 -11.76 -14.58
CA GLY A 336 9.19 -12.01 -13.15
C GLY A 336 7.83 -12.63 -12.81
N MET A 337 6.73 -12.12 -13.36
CA MET A 337 5.40 -12.71 -13.17
C MET A 337 5.38 -14.17 -13.62
N ILE A 338 5.90 -14.46 -14.82
CA ILE A 338 5.93 -15.81 -15.40
C ILE A 338 6.77 -16.74 -14.52
N ARG A 339 7.92 -16.27 -14.01
CA ARG A 339 8.78 -17.07 -13.14
C ARG A 339 8.14 -17.35 -11.78
N ILE A 340 7.47 -16.37 -11.17
CA ILE A 340 6.70 -16.58 -9.93
C ILE A 340 5.59 -17.61 -10.17
N GLY A 341 4.78 -17.42 -11.23
CA GLY A 341 3.67 -18.31 -11.54
C GLY A 341 4.12 -19.74 -11.86
N SER A 342 5.16 -19.92 -12.68
CA SER A 342 5.68 -21.24 -13.07
C SER A 342 6.49 -21.95 -11.97
N ALA A 343 7.01 -21.22 -10.99
CA ALA A 343 7.74 -21.80 -9.86
C ALA A 343 6.80 -22.18 -8.70
N GLU A 344 5.90 -21.27 -8.33
CA GLU A 344 5.14 -21.32 -7.07
C GLU A 344 3.61 -21.39 -7.26
N GLY A 345 3.11 -21.27 -8.49
CA GLY A 345 1.66 -21.23 -8.74
C GLY A 345 0.97 -19.93 -8.31
N VAL A 346 1.74 -18.88 -8.00
CA VAL A 346 1.20 -17.58 -7.60
C VAL A 346 0.90 -16.72 -8.83
N SER A 347 -0.37 -16.31 -9.00
CA SER A 347 -0.82 -15.46 -10.10
C SER A 347 -0.49 -13.98 -9.83
N ALA A 348 0.79 -13.65 -9.83
CA ALA A 348 1.31 -12.32 -9.49
C ALA A 348 1.03 -11.28 -10.57
N ALA A 349 0.72 -10.04 -10.15
CA ALA A 349 0.70 -8.88 -11.03
C ALA A 349 2.13 -8.43 -11.42
N PRO A 350 2.30 -7.54 -12.42
CA PRO A 350 3.61 -7.00 -12.79
C PRO A 350 4.41 -6.45 -11.61
N GLU A 351 3.74 -5.90 -10.59
CA GLU A 351 4.36 -5.45 -9.35
C GLU A 351 5.10 -6.57 -8.61
N GLY A 352 4.52 -7.77 -8.49
CA GLY A 352 5.20 -8.92 -7.89
C GLY A 352 6.42 -9.34 -8.72
N GLY A 353 6.29 -9.32 -10.05
CA GLY A 353 7.40 -9.56 -10.96
C GLY A 353 8.53 -8.52 -10.81
N ALA A 354 8.20 -7.26 -10.56
CA ALA A 354 9.16 -6.20 -10.27
C ALA A 354 10.00 -6.51 -9.02
N ALA A 355 9.34 -6.94 -7.94
CA ALA A 355 10.04 -7.32 -6.71
C ALA A 355 11.03 -8.47 -6.95
N LEU A 356 10.65 -9.48 -7.74
CA LEU A 356 11.56 -10.57 -8.12
C LEU A 356 12.75 -10.08 -8.96
N ALA A 357 12.50 -9.30 -10.02
CA ALA A 357 13.58 -8.78 -10.87
C ALA A 357 14.57 -7.91 -10.05
N ALA A 358 14.06 -7.12 -9.11
CA ALA A 358 14.89 -6.36 -8.19
C ALA A 358 15.75 -7.25 -7.28
N LEU A 359 15.18 -8.33 -6.71
CA LEU A 359 15.93 -9.29 -5.90
C LEU A 359 17.11 -9.88 -6.68
N GLU A 360 16.88 -10.30 -7.92
CA GLU A 360 17.93 -10.91 -8.77
C GLU A 360 19.09 -9.96 -9.05
N ARG A 361 18.79 -8.69 -9.30
CA ARG A 361 19.82 -7.64 -9.43
C ARG A 361 20.59 -7.44 -8.12
N LEU A 362 19.91 -7.42 -6.97
CA LEU A 362 20.53 -7.22 -5.67
C LEU A 362 21.38 -8.42 -5.22
N LEU A 363 20.98 -9.64 -5.56
CA LEU A 363 21.79 -10.85 -5.39
C LEU A 363 23.04 -10.81 -6.27
N THR A 364 22.90 -10.41 -7.54
CA THR A 364 24.02 -10.31 -8.48
C THR A 364 25.04 -9.26 -8.04
N ARG A 365 24.57 -8.16 -7.45
CA ARG A 365 25.42 -7.09 -6.89
C ARG A 365 26.03 -7.45 -5.53
N GLY A 366 25.66 -8.59 -4.93
CA GLY A 366 26.11 -8.98 -3.59
C GLY A 366 25.58 -8.08 -2.47
N ILE A 367 24.50 -7.33 -2.72
CA ILE A 367 23.85 -6.48 -1.70
C ILE A 367 22.99 -7.34 -0.78
N ILE A 368 22.24 -8.28 -1.36
CA ILE A 368 21.51 -9.31 -0.62
C ILE A 368 22.34 -10.59 -0.65
N GLN A 369 22.52 -11.21 0.51
CA GLN A 369 23.18 -12.50 0.64
C GLN A 369 22.16 -13.63 0.58
N ARG A 370 22.52 -14.76 -0.05
CA ARG A 370 21.58 -15.88 -0.27
C ARG A 370 21.04 -16.53 1.01
N HIS A 371 21.78 -16.39 2.12
CA HIS A 371 21.34 -16.87 3.42
C HIS A 371 20.33 -15.92 4.08
N GLU A 372 20.28 -14.62 3.73
CA GLU A 372 19.34 -13.66 4.33
C GLU A 372 17.88 -14.03 3.99
N SER A 373 16.98 -13.69 4.91
CA SER A 373 15.53 -13.86 4.76
C SER A 373 14.93 -12.70 3.99
N VAL A 374 14.20 -13.01 2.92
CA VAL A 374 13.68 -12.03 1.97
C VAL A 374 12.19 -12.22 1.77
N VAL A 375 11.44 -11.11 1.82
CA VAL A 375 10.01 -11.09 1.52
C VAL A 375 9.76 -10.23 0.28
N LEU A 376 9.26 -10.85 -0.78
CA LEU A 376 8.75 -10.19 -1.98
C LEU A 376 7.28 -9.83 -1.78
N PHE A 377 6.92 -8.56 -1.92
CA PHE A 377 5.51 -8.18 -1.92
C PHE A 377 4.91 -8.30 -3.33
N ASN A 378 3.99 -9.24 -3.52
CA ASN A 378 3.10 -9.24 -4.66
C ASN A 378 1.84 -8.42 -4.30
N THR A 379 1.69 -7.24 -4.89
CA THR A 379 0.65 -6.28 -4.44
C THR A 379 -0.71 -6.44 -5.13
N GLY A 380 -0.82 -7.32 -6.12
CA GLY A 380 -2.06 -7.56 -6.86
C GLY A 380 -2.04 -8.85 -7.68
N GLY A 381 -3.16 -9.21 -8.29
CA GLY A 381 -3.27 -10.40 -9.13
C GLY A 381 -3.09 -10.15 -10.64
N ALA A 382 -2.67 -11.19 -11.35
CA ALA A 382 -2.41 -11.14 -12.80
C ALA A 382 -3.67 -10.94 -13.65
N LEU A 383 -4.87 -11.25 -13.15
CA LEU A 383 -6.12 -11.25 -13.94
C LEU A 383 -6.42 -9.91 -14.61
N LYS A 384 -6.01 -8.80 -14.01
CA LYS A 384 -6.18 -7.45 -14.57
C LYS A 384 -5.08 -7.03 -15.55
N TYR A 385 -4.10 -7.90 -15.75
CA TYR A 385 -2.88 -7.68 -16.54
C TYR A 385 -2.61 -8.81 -17.54
N LEU A 386 -3.60 -9.66 -17.85
CA LEU A 386 -3.41 -10.77 -18.81
C LEU A 386 -3.05 -10.26 -20.22
N ASP A 387 -3.45 -9.03 -20.55
CA ASP A 387 -3.05 -8.36 -21.78
C ASP A 387 -1.53 -8.13 -21.86
N ALA A 388 -0.85 -7.96 -20.72
CA ALA A 388 0.60 -7.82 -20.67
C ALA A 388 1.35 -9.13 -20.94
N LEU A 389 0.64 -10.27 -20.92
CA LEU A 389 1.18 -11.58 -21.32
C LEU A 389 0.97 -11.87 -22.81
N ALA A 390 0.20 -11.04 -23.53
CA ALA A 390 -0.04 -11.23 -24.95
C ALA A 390 1.29 -11.21 -25.73
N GLY A 391 1.56 -12.26 -26.50
CA GLY A 391 2.79 -12.41 -27.29
C GLY A 391 3.94 -13.17 -26.61
N ARG A 392 3.75 -13.65 -25.37
CA ARG A 392 4.63 -14.63 -24.73
C ARG A 392 4.04 -16.03 -24.98
N SER A 393 4.68 -16.82 -25.84
CA SER A 393 4.29 -18.19 -26.21
C SER A 393 4.97 -19.23 -25.33
#